data_AF-B4GYA9-F1
#
_entry.id   AF-B4GYA9-F1
#
_cell.length_a   1.000
_cell.length_b   1.000
_cell.length_c   1.000
_cell.angle_alpha   90.00
_cell.angle_beta   90.00
_cell.angle_gamma   90.00
#
_symmetry.space_group_name_H-M   'P 1'
#
loop_
_entity.id
_entity.type
_entity.pdbx_description
1 polymer ?
#
loop_
_entity_poly.entity_id
_entity_poly.type
_entity_poly.pdbx_seq_one_letter_code
_entity_poly.pdbx_strand_id
1 'polypeptide(L)'
;MKAITLCLLVLVSASCLLTTHANAVGSSENFDYDLEIEQLLADLDGDLDYMGVAEQGFIRSCRGILRKALKGIRGTNCILKETLAVLTACTTYVDAIDSCGVAVPKDVANILKTVKSMITICNSIIHLHSQLCATEDTTTTGTGKTSTKCFLKLFKATMSLVRKINTTLKLASKLPSDTSSCFVGATNTVKDACNAFLPNIDVCIDSM
;
A
#
# COMPACT_ATOMS: atom_id res chain seq x y z
N MET A 1 12.12 -30.86 33.16
CA MET A 1 13.24 -30.86 32.19
C MET A 1 12.87 -31.76 31.02
N LYS A 2 13.12 -31.27 29.79
CA LYS A 2 13.00 -31.92 28.47
C LYS A 2 11.56 -32.03 27.92
N ALA A 3 11.08 -31.06 27.14
CA ALA A 3 11.45 -30.70 25.75
C ALA A 3 10.85 -31.71 24.74
N ILE A 4 9.82 -31.29 23.99
CA ILE A 4 9.94 -30.80 22.61
C ILE A 4 10.43 -31.92 21.68
N THR A 5 9.53 -32.85 21.29
CA THR A 5 9.78 -33.75 20.15
C THR A 5 8.53 -34.43 19.58
N LEU A 6 7.36 -33.77 19.54
CA LEU A 6 6.12 -34.45 19.08
C LEU A 6 5.17 -33.61 18.21
N CYS A 7 5.66 -32.56 17.54
CA CYS A 7 4.85 -31.78 16.59
C CYS A 7 5.41 -31.73 15.15
N LEU A 8 6.39 -32.56 14.80
CA LEU A 8 7.02 -32.57 13.46
C LEU A 8 6.58 -33.75 12.56
N LEU A 9 5.41 -34.34 12.80
CA LEU A 9 4.90 -35.46 11.99
C LEU A 9 3.48 -35.23 11.45
N VAL A 10 3.21 -34.03 10.93
CA VAL A 10 1.98 -33.75 10.14
C VAL A 10 2.28 -33.09 8.78
N LEU A 11 3.55 -32.98 8.37
CA LEU A 11 3.95 -32.31 7.12
C LEU A 11 4.35 -33.25 5.96
N VAL A 12 3.90 -34.51 5.98
CA VAL A 12 4.21 -35.47 4.91
C VAL A 12 2.95 -36.27 4.53
N SER A 13 1.99 -35.62 3.87
CA SER A 13 0.98 -36.29 3.03
C SER A 13 0.18 -35.28 2.21
N ALA A 14 0.83 -34.60 1.26
CA ALA A 14 0.13 -33.94 0.14
C ALA A 14 1.03 -33.79 -1.11
N SER A 15 2.03 -34.65 -1.26
CA SER A 15 2.86 -34.72 -2.45
C SER A 15 2.51 -35.99 -3.21
N CYS A 16 1.49 -35.94 -4.08
CA CYS A 16 1.28 -36.86 -5.20
C CYS A 16 0.01 -36.49 -6.00
N LEU A 17 0.00 -35.34 -6.68
CA LEU A 17 -0.75 -35.14 -7.94
C LEU A 17 -0.05 -34.05 -8.77
N LEU A 18 1.22 -34.27 -9.11
CA LEU A 18 1.84 -33.62 -10.26
C LEU A 18 1.96 -34.68 -11.35
N THR A 19 0.87 -34.88 -12.08
CA THR A 19 0.89 -35.61 -13.34
C THR A 19 1.72 -34.82 -14.34
N THR A 20 2.78 -35.45 -14.81
CA THR A 20 3.60 -35.03 -15.94
C THR A 20 2.76 -34.89 -17.21
N HIS A 21 2.61 -33.66 -17.69
CA HIS A 21 2.44 -33.39 -19.12
C HIS A 21 3.74 -32.78 -19.62
N ALA A 22 4.68 -33.65 -20.01
CA ALA A 22 5.81 -33.27 -20.82
C ALA A 22 5.38 -33.24 -22.30
N ASN A 23 5.55 -32.06 -22.90
CA ASN A 23 5.57 -31.71 -24.33
C ASN A 23 4.49 -30.71 -24.76
N ALA A 24 4.80 -29.44 -24.55
CA ALA A 24 4.73 -28.45 -25.61
C ALA A 24 5.92 -27.51 -25.43
N VAL A 25 6.97 -27.72 -26.24
CA VAL A 25 7.83 -26.61 -26.68
C VAL A 25 6.93 -25.71 -27.51
N GLY A 26 6.19 -24.83 -26.84
CA GLY A 26 5.64 -23.62 -27.41
C GLY A 26 6.42 -22.49 -26.76
N SER A 27 6.99 -21.59 -27.57
CA SER A 27 7.62 -20.36 -27.09
C SER A 27 6.87 -19.85 -25.87
N SER A 28 7.60 -19.58 -24.79
CA SER A 28 7.12 -18.65 -23.78
C SER A 28 6.83 -17.34 -24.51
N GLU A 29 5.60 -17.19 -25.01
CA GLU A 29 5.08 -15.90 -25.41
C GLU A 29 5.13 -15.07 -24.14
N ASN A 30 6.18 -14.27 -24.06
CA ASN A 30 6.41 -13.26 -23.07
C ASN A 30 5.28 -12.24 -23.26
N PHE A 31 4.08 -12.58 -22.75
CA PHE A 31 2.92 -11.70 -22.82
C PHE A 31 3.34 -10.38 -22.18
N ASP A 32 3.20 -9.32 -22.97
CA ASP A 32 3.80 -8.01 -22.77
C ASP A 32 3.10 -7.21 -21.65
N TYR A 33 3.08 -7.77 -20.45
CA TYR A 33 2.52 -7.14 -19.26
C TYR A 33 3.27 -5.85 -18.91
N ASP A 34 4.56 -5.78 -19.22
CA ASP A 34 5.35 -4.55 -19.02
C ASP A 34 4.81 -3.43 -19.92
N LEU A 35 4.52 -3.68 -21.21
CA LEU A 35 3.94 -2.67 -22.12
C LEU A 35 2.51 -2.29 -21.73
N GLU A 36 1.67 -3.24 -21.31
CA GLU A 36 0.29 -2.94 -20.87
C GLU A 36 0.28 -2.08 -19.59
N ILE A 37 1.16 -2.39 -18.62
CA ILE A 37 1.36 -1.58 -17.41
C ILE A 37 1.93 -0.20 -17.80
N GLU A 38 2.88 -0.15 -18.72
CA GLU A 38 3.54 1.07 -19.16
C GLU A 38 2.58 2.02 -19.89
N GLN A 39 1.67 1.47 -20.71
CA GLN A 39 0.63 2.21 -21.39
C GLN A 39 -0.45 2.72 -20.42
N LEU A 40 -0.88 1.90 -19.46
CA LEU A 40 -1.80 2.34 -18.41
C LEU A 40 -1.18 3.41 -17.48
N LEU A 41 0.13 3.35 -17.25
CA LEU A 41 0.86 4.36 -16.50
C LEU A 41 1.05 5.66 -17.30
N ALA A 42 1.21 5.57 -18.62
CA ALA A 42 1.25 6.74 -19.50
C ALA A 42 -0.11 7.47 -19.52
N ASP A 43 -1.22 6.74 -19.54
CA ASP A 43 -2.57 7.33 -19.44
C ASP A 43 -2.80 8.04 -18.09
N LEU A 44 -2.22 7.48 -17.02
CA LEU A 44 -2.21 8.07 -15.68
C LEU A 44 -1.41 9.38 -15.57
N ASP A 45 -0.39 9.56 -16.43
CA ASP A 45 0.43 10.77 -16.45
C ASP A 45 -0.31 11.98 -17.04
N GLY A 46 -1.35 11.74 -17.85
CA GLY A 46 -2.24 12.79 -18.36
C GLY A 46 -3.26 13.33 -17.35
N ASP A 47 -3.55 12.56 -16.29
CA ASP A 47 -4.64 12.82 -15.33
C ASP A 47 -4.14 13.38 -13.98
N LEU A 48 -2.83 13.68 -13.91
CA LEU A 48 -2.16 14.22 -12.74
C LEU A 48 -2.16 15.75 -12.77
N ASP A 49 -3.10 16.35 -12.06
CA ASP A 49 -3.17 17.79 -11.81
C ASP A 49 -1.82 18.41 -11.39
N TYR A 50 -1.64 19.67 -11.77
CA TYR A 50 -0.46 20.51 -11.53
C TYR A 50 -0.07 20.54 -10.03
N MET A 51 0.99 19.81 -9.67
CA MET A 51 1.62 19.82 -8.35
C MET A 51 2.91 20.65 -8.37
N GLY A 52 3.26 21.32 -7.27
CA GLY A 52 4.52 22.07 -7.16
C GLY A 52 5.78 21.20 -7.33
N VAL A 53 6.90 21.78 -7.76
CA VAL A 53 8.12 21.06 -8.20
C VAL A 53 8.66 20.05 -7.16
N ALA A 54 8.68 20.40 -5.88
CA ALA A 54 9.13 19.50 -4.82
C ALA A 54 8.14 18.33 -4.58
N GLU A 55 6.84 18.59 -4.74
CA GLU A 55 5.79 17.58 -4.63
C GLU A 55 5.81 16.66 -5.85
N GLN A 56 6.09 17.20 -7.03
CA GLN A 56 6.38 16.41 -8.23
C GLN A 56 7.57 15.48 -8.01
N GLY A 57 8.65 15.94 -7.37
CA GLY A 57 9.80 15.10 -7.04
C GLY A 57 9.46 13.94 -6.11
N PHE A 58 8.80 14.23 -4.97
CA PHE A 58 8.36 13.21 -4.02
C PHE A 58 7.41 12.21 -4.70
N ILE A 59 6.33 12.68 -5.32
CA ILE A 59 5.33 11.83 -5.98
C ILE A 59 5.94 11.00 -7.11
N ARG A 60 6.88 11.55 -7.88
CA ARG A 60 7.59 10.80 -8.94
C ARG A 60 8.47 9.68 -8.37
N SER A 61 9.16 9.93 -7.25
CA SER A 61 9.92 8.89 -6.54
C SER A 61 8.99 7.79 -6.02
N CYS A 62 7.87 8.17 -5.39
CA CYS A 62 6.85 7.24 -4.91
C CYS A 62 6.33 6.34 -6.04
N ARG A 63 6.03 6.94 -7.20
CA ARG A 63 5.60 6.23 -8.40
C ARG A 63 6.64 5.21 -8.84
N GLY A 64 7.92 5.55 -8.81
CA GLY A 64 9.01 4.62 -9.14
C GLY A 64 9.05 3.41 -8.21
N ILE A 65 9.00 3.64 -6.89
CA ILE A 65 8.98 2.57 -5.88
C ILE A 65 7.75 1.69 -6.04
N LEU A 66 6.56 2.28 -6.17
CA LEU A 66 5.31 1.54 -6.34
C LEU A 66 5.27 0.76 -7.66
N ARG A 67 5.85 1.29 -8.74
CA ARG A 67 5.97 0.56 -10.00
C ARG A 67 6.84 -0.68 -9.84
N LYS A 68 7.96 -0.60 -9.11
CA LYS A 68 8.79 -1.77 -8.78
C LYS A 68 8.02 -2.76 -7.90
N ALA A 69 7.35 -2.27 -6.85
CA ALA A 69 6.60 -3.08 -5.91
C ALA A 69 5.54 -3.94 -6.60
N LEU A 70 4.84 -3.36 -7.57
CA LEU A 70 3.72 -4.02 -8.19
C LEU A 70 4.11 -4.96 -9.35
N LYS A 71 5.40 -5.06 -9.72
CA LYS A 71 5.86 -6.05 -10.71
C LYS A 71 5.65 -7.51 -10.27
N GLY A 72 5.34 -7.76 -9.00
CA GLY A 72 5.05 -9.10 -8.50
C GLY A 72 4.20 -9.14 -7.23
N ILE A 73 3.71 -10.34 -6.91
CA ILE A 73 2.87 -10.61 -5.72
C ILE A 73 3.61 -10.22 -4.43
N ARG A 74 4.93 -10.43 -4.38
CA ARG A 74 5.73 -10.12 -3.19
C ARG A 74 5.76 -8.62 -2.89
N GLY A 75 6.00 -7.76 -3.86
CA GLY A 75 6.00 -6.32 -3.62
C GLY A 75 4.59 -5.75 -3.38
N THR A 76 3.54 -6.42 -3.87
CA THR A 76 2.15 -6.14 -3.44
C THR A 76 1.97 -6.40 -1.93
N ASN A 77 2.54 -7.48 -1.39
CA ASN A 77 2.54 -7.74 0.06
C ASN A 77 3.31 -6.65 0.85
N CYS A 78 4.40 -6.10 0.30
CA CYS A 78 5.09 -4.96 0.92
C CYS A 78 4.17 -3.74 1.05
N ILE A 79 3.48 -3.37 -0.04
CA ILE A 79 2.55 -2.24 -0.02
C ILE A 79 1.49 -2.45 1.07
N LEU A 80 0.94 -3.66 1.18
CA LEU A 80 -0.12 -3.96 2.13
C LEU A 80 0.36 -3.94 3.58
N LYS A 81 1.53 -4.52 3.85
CA LYS A 81 2.15 -4.49 5.17
C LYS A 81 2.35 -3.06 5.65
N GLU A 82 2.92 -2.20 4.80
CA GLU A 82 3.15 -0.80 5.17
C GLU A 82 1.85 0.02 5.18
N THR A 83 0.85 -0.36 4.38
CA THR A 83 -0.50 0.23 4.46
C THR A 83 -1.17 -0.07 5.80
N LEU A 84 -1.02 -1.29 6.32
CA LEU A 84 -1.52 -1.68 7.65
C LEU A 84 -0.83 -0.89 8.77
N ALA A 85 0.48 -0.67 8.66
CA ALA A 85 1.23 0.16 9.61
C ALA A 85 0.70 1.61 9.63
N VAL A 86 0.49 2.21 8.45
CA VAL A 86 -0.11 3.55 8.33
C VAL A 86 -1.53 3.58 8.87
N LEU A 87 -2.37 2.59 8.56
CA LEU A 87 -3.73 2.48 9.10
C LEU A 87 -3.72 2.44 10.64
N THR A 88 -2.84 1.64 11.23
CA THR A 88 -2.69 1.52 12.69
C THR A 88 -2.28 2.85 13.31
N ALA A 89 -1.31 3.54 12.72
CA ALA A 89 -0.89 4.86 13.21
C ALA A 89 -2.00 5.91 13.06
N CYS A 90 -2.75 5.89 11.96
CA CYS A 90 -3.87 6.81 11.74
C CYS A 90 -5.01 6.60 12.73
N THR A 91 -5.39 5.35 13.00
CA THR A 91 -6.44 5.03 13.99
C THR A 91 -5.99 5.39 15.40
N THR A 92 -4.77 5.04 15.77
CA THR A 92 -4.14 5.45 17.05
C THR A 92 -4.12 6.97 17.21
N TYR A 93 -3.83 7.72 16.13
CA TYR A 93 -3.89 9.18 16.16
C TYR A 93 -5.30 9.69 16.45
N VAL A 94 -6.33 9.16 15.77
CA VAL A 94 -7.72 9.56 16.01
C VAL A 94 -8.10 9.35 17.48
N ASP A 95 -7.78 8.17 18.03
CA ASP A 95 -8.06 7.84 19.43
C ASP A 95 -7.27 8.74 20.40
N ALA A 96 -6.00 9.02 20.10
CA ALA A 96 -5.16 9.90 20.91
C ALA A 96 -5.71 11.34 20.95
N ILE A 97 -6.16 11.87 19.81
CA ILE A 97 -6.77 13.21 19.75
C ILE A 97 -8.05 13.28 20.60
N ASP A 98 -8.93 12.28 20.51
CA ASP A 98 -10.14 12.20 21.34
C ASP A 98 -9.78 12.08 22.83
N SER A 99 -8.74 11.32 23.17
CA SER A 99 -8.28 11.13 24.55
C SER A 99 -7.71 12.39 25.21
N CYS A 100 -7.33 13.41 24.42
CA CYS A 100 -6.85 14.68 24.97
C CYS A 100 -7.94 15.44 25.75
N GLY A 101 -9.23 15.12 25.56
CA GLY A 101 -10.34 15.59 26.41
C GLY A 101 -10.59 17.11 26.39
N VAL A 102 -9.99 17.83 25.43
CA VAL A 102 -10.11 19.29 25.27
C VAL A 102 -10.53 19.64 23.85
N ALA A 103 -10.97 20.89 23.65
CA ALA A 103 -11.33 21.37 22.32
C ALA A 103 -10.15 21.24 21.34
N VAL A 104 -10.40 20.58 20.21
CA VAL A 104 -9.38 20.36 19.17
C VAL A 104 -9.13 21.67 18.41
N PRO A 105 -7.88 22.20 18.40
CA PRO A 105 -7.54 23.40 17.64
C PRO A 105 -7.76 23.20 16.14
N LYS A 106 -8.02 24.28 15.42
CA LYS A 106 -8.31 24.25 13.97
C LYS A 106 -7.22 23.54 13.16
N ASP A 107 -5.95 23.75 13.49
CA ASP A 107 -4.83 23.14 12.78
C ASP A 107 -4.78 21.62 13.00
N VAL A 108 -5.02 21.16 14.23
CA VAL A 108 -5.12 19.74 14.58
C VAL A 108 -6.35 19.10 13.93
N ALA A 109 -7.47 19.83 13.84
CA ALA A 109 -8.68 19.37 13.16
C ALA A 109 -8.47 19.16 11.65
N ASN A 110 -7.67 20.02 11.01
CA ASN A 110 -7.30 19.85 9.60
C ASN A 110 -6.45 18.59 9.36
N ILE A 111 -5.50 18.32 10.28
CA ILE A 111 -4.72 17.08 10.27
C ILE A 111 -5.66 15.88 10.45
N LEU A 112 -6.53 15.91 11.46
CA LEU A 112 -7.50 14.86 11.76
C LEU A 112 -8.41 14.53 10.57
N LYS A 113 -8.91 15.54 9.86
CA LYS A 113 -9.69 15.35 8.63
C LYS A 113 -8.91 14.60 7.55
N THR A 114 -7.64 14.96 7.38
CA THR A 114 -6.75 14.32 6.39
C THR A 114 -6.43 12.87 6.81
N VAL A 115 -6.14 12.64 8.09
CA VAL A 115 -5.89 11.30 8.66
C VAL A 115 -7.12 10.39 8.54
N LYS A 116 -8.33 10.89 8.81
CA LYS A 116 -9.57 10.12 8.57
C LYS A 116 -9.75 9.73 7.10
N SER A 117 -9.35 10.60 6.17
CA SER A 117 -9.34 10.25 4.74
C SER A 117 -8.30 9.17 4.42
N MET A 118 -7.13 9.20 5.07
CA MET A 118 -6.11 8.15 4.94
C MET A 118 -6.64 6.81 5.43
N ILE A 119 -7.37 6.76 6.56
CA ILE A 119 -8.02 5.54 7.06
C ILE A 119 -8.93 4.93 5.98
N THR A 120 -9.79 5.74 5.36
CA THR A 120 -10.68 5.28 4.27
C THR A 120 -9.89 4.71 3.09
N ILE A 121 -8.79 5.37 2.69
CA ILE A 121 -7.95 4.90 1.59
C ILE A 121 -7.22 3.61 1.97
N CYS A 122 -6.64 3.52 3.17
CA CYS A 122 -5.99 2.30 3.66
C CYS A 122 -6.96 1.12 3.68
N ASN A 123 -8.16 1.30 4.22
CA ASN A 123 -9.20 0.27 4.18
C ASN A 123 -9.56 -0.12 2.74
N SER A 124 -9.62 0.85 1.82
CA SER A 124 -9.86 0.55 0.40
C SER A 124 -8.72 -0.27 -0.21
N ILE A 125 -7.46 0.03 0.11
CA ILE A 125 -6.28 -0.74 -0.34
C ILE A 125 -6.29 -2.18 0.23
N ILE A 126 -6.57 -2.32 1.52
CA ILE A 126 -6.64 -3.63 2.20
C ILE A 126 -7.82 -4.44 1.65
N HIS A 127 -8.97 -3.80 1.41
CA HIS A 127 -10.12 -4.46 0.80
C HIS A 127 -9.88 -4.80 -0.67
N LEU A 128 -9.14 -3.98 -1.42
CA LEU A 128 -8.67 -4.33 -2.76
C LEU A 128 -7.79 -5.59 -2.72
N HIS A 129 -7.06 -5.86 -1.64
CA HIS A 129 -6.38 -7.14 -1.45
C HIS A 129 -7.33 -8.28 -1.11
N SER A 130 -8.33 -8.08 -0.24
CA SER A 130 -9.39 -9.09 -0.05
C SER A 130 -10.22 -9.34 -1.32
N GLN A 131 -10.19 -8.40 -2.27
CA GLN A 131 -10.79 -8.45 -3.60
C GLN A 131 -9.74 -8.68 -4.71
N LEU A 132 -8.47 -8.98 -4.39
CA LEU A 132 -7.46 -9.33 -5.39
C LEU A 132 -7.91 -10.63 -6.05
N CYS A 133 -8.43 -10.53 -7.27
CA CYS A 133 -8.52 -11.63 -8.21
C CYS A 133 -9.38 -12.84 -7.79
N ALA A 134 -10.18 -12.74 -6.73
CA ALA A 134 -11.16 -13.75 -6.34
C ALA A 134 -12.44 -13.61 -7.20
N THR A 135 -12.33 -13.82 -8.50
CA THR A 135 -13.46 -14.26 -9.30
C THR A 135 -12.90 -15.21 -10.34
N GLU A 136 -13.11 -16.49 -10.06
CA GLU A 136 -13.17 -17.53 -11.07
C GLU A 136 -14.21 -17.08 -12.12
N ASP A 137 -13.76 -16.71 -13.31
CA ASP A 137 -14.51 -17.06 -14.51
C ASP A 137 -13.95 -18.39 -15.00
N THR A 138 -14.36 -19.46 -14.31
CA THR A 138 -14.43 -20.82 -14.85
C THR A 138 -15.44 -20.86 -16.01
N THR A 139 -15.22 -20.09 -17.06
CA THR A 139 -15.86 -20.28 -18.36
C THR A 139 -14.98 -19.68 -19.44
N THR A 140 -14.25 -20.57 -20.10
CA THR A 140 -14.09 -20.62 -21.57
C THR A 140 -13.53 -19.37 -22.26
N THR A 141 -12.26 -19.46 -22.66
CA THR A 141 -11.62 -18.69 -23.74
C THR A 141 -11.59 -17.16 -23.59
N GLY A 142 -10.52 -16.60 -23.00
CA GLY A 142 -10.24 -15.16 -23.09
C GLY A 142 -9.20 -14.61 -22.09
N THR A 143 -7.93 -14.60 -22.49
CA THR A 143 -6.81 -13.75 -22.04
C THR A 143 -7.01 -12.75 -20.86
N GLY A 144 -6.35 -13.02 -19.72
CA GLY A 144 -5.46 -12.11 -18.94
C GLY A 144 -5.90 -10.73 -18.42
N LYS A 145 -7.08 -10.20 -18.75
CA LYS A 145 -7.44 -8.78 -18.55
C LYS A 145 -7.83 -8.36 -17.12
N THR A 146 -8.01 -9.29 -16.20
CA THR A 146 -8.51 -9.02 -14.84
C THR A 146 -7.40 -8.60 -13.87
N SER A 147 -6.17 -9.11 -14.07
CA SER A 147 -4.99 -8.80 -13.24
C SER A 147 -4.55 -7.34 -13.37
N THR A 148 -4.45 -6.82 -14.60
CA THR A 148 -3.94 -5.47 -14.88
C THR A 148 -4.87 -4.37 -14.34
N LYS A 149 -6.19 -4.59 -14.37
CA LYS A 149 -7.17 -3.68 -13.76
C LYS A 149 -7.05 -3.64 -12.23
N CYS A 150 -6.74 -4.77 -11.59
CA CYS A 150 -6.54 -4.83 -10.14
C CYS A 150 -5.25 -4.10 -9.74
N PHE A 151 -4.16 -4.35 -10.47
CA PHE A 151 -2.89 -3.62 -10.35
C PHE A 151 -3.12 -2.10 -10.43
N LEU A 152 -3.86 -1.65 -11.44
CA LEU A 152 -4.10 -0.22 -11.64
C LEU A 152 -4.90 0.40 -10.50
N LYS A 153 -5.92 -0.31 -9.99
CA LYS A 153 -6.71 0.13 -8.83
C LYS A 153 -5.84 0.23 -7.58
N LEU A 154 -5.01 -0.78 -7.32
CA LEU A 154 -4.08 -0.78 -6.19
C LEU A 154 -3.05 0.35 -6.30
N PHE A 155 -2.47 0.55 -7.48
CA PHE A 155 -1.56 1.66 -7.77
C PHE A 155 -2.23 3.01 -7.53
N LYS A 156 -3.42 3.25 -8.10
CA LYS A 156 -4.18 4.50 -7.93
C LYS A 156 -4.54 4.77 -6.47
N ALA A 157 -4.98 3.74 -5.74
CA ALA A 157 -5.31 3.85 -4.33
C ALA A 157 -4.07 4.18 -3.49
N THR A 158 -2.95 3.49 -3.74
CA THR A 158 -1.68 3.72 -3.03
C THR A 158 -1.12 5.11 -3.34
N MET A 159 -1.17 5.58 -4.58
CA MET A 159 -0.82 6.96 -4.94
C MET A 159 -1.71 7.99 -4.24
N SER A 160 -3.00 7.69 -4.07
CA SER A 160 -3.92 8.56 -3.32
C SER A 160 -3.54 8.63 -1.84
N LEU A 161 -3.12 7.51 -1.25
CA LEU A 161 -2.58 7.48 0.11
C LEU A 161 -1.32 8.34 0.22
N VAL A 162 -0.37 8.18 -0.71
CA VAL A 162 0.88 8.97 -0.75
C VAL A 162 0.60 10.48 -0.82
N ARG A 163 -0.37 10.92 -1.63
CA ARG A 163 -0.75 12.34 -1.69
C ARG A 163 -1.29 12.85 -0.36
N LYS A 164 -2.07 12.03 0.34
CA LYS A 164 -2.58 12.36 1.68
C LYS A 164 -1.47 12.36 2.73
N ILE A 165 -0.52 11.43 2.66
CA ILE A 165 0.71 11.43 3.48
C ILE A 165 1.43 12.78 3.34
N ASN A 166 1.70 13.23 2.11
CA ASN A 166 2.36 14.51 1.87
C ASN A 166 1.57 15.70 2.46
N THR A 167 0.24 15.69 2.31
CA THR A 167 -0.62 16.73 2.92
C THR A 167 -0.55 16.70 4.44
N THR A 168 -0.61 15.52 5.06
CA THR A 168 -0.50 15.33 6.51
C THR A 168 0.84 15.85 7.03
N LEU A 169 1.96 15.50 6.37
CA LEU A 169 3.30 15.97 6.74
C LEU A 169 3.42 17.51 6.68
N LYS A 170 2.83 18.13 5.66
CA LYS A 170 2.80 19.60 5.51
C LYS A 170 1.95 20.31 6.55
N LEU A 171 0.84 19.71 6.96
CA LEU A 171 -0.01 20.27 8.01
C LEU A 171 0.68 20.11 9.37
N ALA A 172 1.28 18.94 9.62
CA ALA A 172 2.03 18.66 10.84
C ALA A 172 3.24 19.61 11.01
N SER A 173 3.93 19.99 9.92
CA SER A 173 5.04 20.95 9.99
C SER A 173 4.61 22.40 10.24
N LYS A 174 3.32 22.70 10.09
CA LYS A 174 2.74 24.04 10.33
C LYS A 174 2.02 24.14 11.68
N LEU A 175 2.13 23.12 12.53
CA LEU A 175 1.53 23.17 13.87
C LEU A 175 2.10 24.36 14.67
N PRO A 176 1.24 25.20 15.26
CA PRO A 176 1.68 26.28 16.14
C PRO A 176 2.52 25.78 17.31
N SER A 177 3.54 26.54 17.72
CA SER A 177 4.45 26.16 18.81
C SER A 177 3.79 26.09 20.18
N ASP A 178 2.65 26.76 20.35
CA ASP A 178 1.81 26.76 21.56
C ASP A 178 0.79 25.61 21.58
N THR A 179 0.81 24.72 20.58
CA THR A 179 -0.02 23.51 20.57
C THR A 179 0.30 22.63 21.78
N SER A 180 -0.73 22.13 22.46
CA SER A 180 -0.56 21.27 23.63
C SER A 180 0.28 20.02 23.33
N SER A 181 1.05 19.57 24.31
CA SER A 181 1.92 18.40 24.18
C SER A 181 1.14 17.11 23.82
N CYS A 182 -0.13 17.01 24.22
CA CYS A 182 -1.00 15.89 23.85
C CYS A 182 -1.18 15.80 22.32
N PHE A 183 -1.56 16.90 21.67
CA PHE A 183 -1.74 16.93 20.23
C PHE A 183 -0.42 16.82 19.46
N VAL A 184 0.65 17.44 19.97
CA VAL A 184 2.00 17.33 19.38
C VAL A 184 2.50 15.89 19.41
N GLY A 185 2.37 15.22 20.56
CA GLY A 185 2.76 13.82 20.74
C GLY A 185 2.03 12.89 19.76
N ALA A 186 0.69 13.00 19.71
CA ALA A 186 -0.12 12.24 18.76
C ALA A 186 0.31 12.51 17.30
N THR A 187 0.50 13.80 16.94
CA THR A 187 0.87 14.18 15.58
C THR A 187 2.23 13.64 15.17
N ASN A 188 3.20 13.59 16.09
CA ASN A 188 4.51 13.03 15.81
C ASN A 188 4.44 11.53 15.49
N THR A 189 3.61 10.76 16.22
CA THR A 189 3.43 9.33 15.93
C THR A 189 2.89 9.06 14.52
N VAL A 190 1.87 9.80 14.08
CA VAL A 190 1.34 9.62 12.71
C VAL A 190 2.32 10.14 11.64
N LYS A 191 3.09 11.19 11.96
CA LYS A 191 4.15 11.73 11.10
C LYS A 191 5.27 10.72 10.88
N ASP A 192 5.69 10.00 11.91
CA ASP A 192 6.74 8.98 11.81
C ASP A 192 6.31 7.83 10.89
N ALA A 193 5.08 7.32 11.07
CA ALA A 193 4.52 6.31 10.17
C ALA A 193 4.41 6.80 8.71
N CYS A 194 4.00 8.06 8.51
CA CYS A 194 3.95 8.69 7.19
C CYS A 194 5.32 8.75 6.51
N ASN A 195 6.37 9.13 7.25
CA ASN A 195 7.74 9.19 6.73
C ASN A 195 8.31 7.79 6.45
N ALA A 196 7.91 6.78 7.23
CA ALA A 196 8.39 5.41 7.08
C ALA A 196 7.74 4.66 5.91
N PHE A 197 6.56 5.07 5.45
CA PHE A 197 5.77 4.31 4.47
C PHE A 197 6.54 3.91 3.20
N LEU A 198 7.14 4.87 2.50
CA LEU A 198 7.85 4.58 1.24
C LEU A 198 9.22 3.94 1.44
N PRO A 199 10.08 4.42 2.37
CA PRO A 199 11.34 3.75 2.64
C PRO A 199 11.15 2.28 3.04
N ASN A 200 10.13 1.97 3.85
CA ASN A 200 9.88 0.58 4.24
C ASN A 200 9.38 -0.27 3.06
N ILE A 201 8.58 0.29 2.14
CA ILE A 201 8.21 -0.41 0.91
C ILE A 201 9.45 -0.71 0.07
N ASP A 202 10.32 0.27 -0.13
CA ASP A 202 11.55 0.13 -0.94
C ASP A 202 12.49 -0.93 -0.33
N VAL A 203 12.77 -0.83 0.97
CA VAL A 203 13.56 -1.83 1.71
C VAL A 203 12.92 -3.22 1.64
N CYS A 204 11.59 -3.30 1.78
CA CYS A 204 10.87 -4.57 1.68
C CYS A 204 11.06 -5.19 0.29
N ILE A 205 11.04 -4.41 -0.79
CA ILE A 205 11.29 -4.88 -2.16
C ILE A 205 12.75 -5.31 -2.35
N ASP A 206 13.71 -4.53 -1.85
CA ASP A 206 15.14 -4.82 -2.00
C ASP A 206 15.59 -6.06 -1.18
N SER A 207 14.83 -6.40 -0.14
CA SER A 207 15.06 -7.60 0.68
C SER A 207 14.52 -8.91 0.09
N MET A 208 13.99 -8.87 -1.15
CA MET A 208 13.34 -10.01 -1.85
C MET A 208 14.24 -10.70 -2.86
#